data_AF-A0A3P8J0M5-F1
#
_entry.id   AF-A0A3P8J0M5-F1
#
_cell.length_a   1.000
_cell.length_b   1.000
_cell.length_c   1.000
_cell.angle_alpha   90.00
_cell.angle_beta   90.00
_cell.angle_gamma   90.00
#
_symmetry.space_group_name_H-M   'P 1'
#
loop_
_entity.id
_entity.type
_entity.pdbx_description
1 polymer ?
#
loop_
_entity_poly.entity_id
_entity_poly.type
_entity_poly.pdbx_seq_one_letter_code
_entity_poly.pdbx_strand_id
1 'polypeptide(L)'
;MPRLPAEIVDSQGAEVMQNRGRIVESDGHDVTAHYQLAAWLALKAAREEGCQAALLTDGSPTCGSQFIYDGSFSGQRKPGSGVAAALLREQGITVFSDGQIPQLLAWMQRMENSDDSM
;
A
#
# COMPACT_ATOMS: atom_id res chain seq x y z
N MET A 1 -8.00 2.13 17.89
CA MET A 1 -7.72 0.72 18.21
C MET A 1 -6.21 0.54 18.28
N PRO A 2 -5.62 0.37 19.47
CA PRO A 2 -4.21 0.02 19.57
C PRO A 2 -4.00 -1.39 18.99
N ARG A 3 -2.95 -1.54 18.18
CA ARG A 3 -2.47 -2.82 17.65
C ARG A 3 -0.96 -2.88 17.84
N LEU A 4 -0.40 -4.08 17.90
CA LEU A 4 1.05 -4.22 17.91
C LEU A 4 1.64 -3.69 16.59
N PRO A 5 2.87 -3.14 16.62
CA PRO A 5 3.64 -2.89 15.41
C PRO A 5 3.78 -4.18 14.61
N ALA A 6 3.63 -4.09 13.29
CA ALA A 6 3.80 -5.22 12.39
C ALA A 6 4.71 -4.79 11.24
N GLU A 7 5.59 -5.68 10.80
CA GLU A 7 6.58 -5.42 9.75
C GLU A 7 6.63 -6.57 8.75
N ILE A 8 6.99 -6.27 7.49
CA ILE A 8 7.21 -7.26 6.45
C ILE A 8 8.64 -7.82 6.61
N VAL A 9 8.75 -9.12 6.85
CA VAL A 9 10.03 -9.80 7.09
C VAL A 9 10.64 -10.28 5.77
N ASP A 10 11.89 -9.89 5.50
CA ASP A 10 12.72 -10.35 4.37
C ASP A 10 12.04 -10.32 2.98
N SER A 11 11.03 -9.48 2.81
CA SER A 11 10.21 -9.38 1.59
C SER A 11 9.60 -7.99 1.45
N GLN A 12 8.74 -7.79 0.44
CA GLN A 12 7.94 -6.60 0.19
C GLN A 12 6.46 -6.97 -0.02
N GLY A 13 5.60 -5.96 -0.12
CA GLY A 13 4.15 -6.13 -0.22
C GLY A 13 3.71 -7.04 -1.39
N ALA A 14 4.38 -6.94 -2.54
CA ALA A 14 4.07 -7.78 -3.70
C ALA A 14 4.37 -9.27 -3.44
N GLU A 15 5.52 -9.60 -2.83
CA GLU A 15 5.81 -11.00 -2.49
C GLU A 15 4.87 -11.53 -1.41
N VAL A 16 4.49 -10.68 -0.44
CA VAL A 16 3.48 -11.05 0.57
C VAL A 16 2.15 -11.40 -0.10
N MET A 17 1.67 -10.60 -1.05
CA MET A 17 0.43 -10.91 -1.80
C MET A 17 0.53 -12.21 -2.61
N GLN A 18 1.74 -12.63 -2.98
CA GLN A 18 2.00 -13.87 -3.71
C GLN A 18 2.37 -15.06 -2.80
N ASN A 19 2.12 -14.95 -1.48
CA ASN A 19 2.45 -15.95 -0.46
C ASN A 19 3.94 -16.32 -0.40
N ARG A 20 4.82 -15.39 -0.80
CA ARG A 20 6.30 -15.52 -0.73
C ARG A 20 6.93 -14.60 0.31
N GLY A 21 6.13 -13.90 1.09
CA GLY A 21 6.55 -13.01 2.17
C GLY A 21 5.66 -13.18 3.40
N ARG A 22 6.10 -12.65 4.54
CA ARG A 22 5.35 -12.69 5.80
C ARG A 22 5.28 -11.33 6.45
N ILE A 23 4.17 -11.05 7.12
CA ILE A 23 4.01 -9.91 8.03
C ILE A 23 3.88 -10.47 9.44
N VAL A 24 4.77 -10.03 10.32
CA VAL A 24 4.78 -10.46 11.71
C VAL A 24 4.57 -9.27 12.64
N GLU A 25 3.90 -9.49 13.75
CA GLU A 25 3.83 -8.53 14.85
C GLU A 25 5.11 -8.57 15.70
N SER A 26 5.31 -7.54 16.53
CA SER A 26 6.50 -7.40 17.38
C SER A 26 6.66 -8.52 18.43
N ASP A 27 5.61 -9.29 18.70
CA ASP A 27 5.63 -10.47 19.57
C ASP A 27 5.86 -11.79 18.81
N GLY A 28 6.01 -11.73 17.48
CA GLY A 28 6.29 -12.85 16.61
C GLY A 28 5.07 -13.51 15.98
N HIS A 29 3.83 -13.04 16.23
CA HIS A 29 2.65 -13.59 15.58
C HIS A 29 2.63 -13.28 14.09
N ASP A 30 2.39 -14.31 13.27
CA ASP A 30 2.17 -14.15 11.83
C ASP A 30 0.76 -13.60 11.58
N VAL A 31 0.69 -12.38 11.06
CA VAL A 31 -0.55 -11.67 10.75
C VAL A 31 -0.74 -11.47 9.25
N THR A 32 0.01 -12.20 8.42
CA THR A 32 0.02 -12.06 6.96
C THR A 32 -1.38 -12.08 6.35
N ALA A 33 -2.20 -13.07 6.73
CA ALA A 33 -3.55 -13.23 6.17
C ALA A 33 -4.46 -12.03 6.44
N HIS A 34 -4.34 -11.38 7.61
CA HIS A 34 -5.15 -10.21 7.95
C HIS A 34 -4.79 -9.01 7.06
N TYR A 35 -3.49 -8.81 6.81
CA TYR A 35 -3.00 -7.72 5.96
C TYR A 35 -3.29 -7.96 4.48
N GLN A 36 -3.19 -9.20 4.01
CA GLN A 36 -3.63 -9.57 2.66
C GLN A 36 -5.13 -9.31 2.49
N LEU A 37 -5.96 -9.73 3.45
CA LEU A 37 -7.40 -9.48 3.42
C LEU A 37 -7.71 -7.97 3.36
N ALA A 38 -7.04 -7.16 4.18
CA ALA A 38 -7.21 -5.71 4.16
C ALA A 38 -6.85 -5.10 2.79
N ALA A 39 -5.77 -5.56 2.16
CA ALA A 39 -5.41 -5.14 0.80
C ALA A 39 -6.49 -5.51 -0.23
N TRP A 40 -7.02 -6.74 -0.17
CA TRP A 40 -8.11 -7.18 -1.03
C TRP A 40 -9.39 -6.37 -0.85
N LEU A 41 -9.75 -6.05 0.39
CA LEU A 41 -10.91 -5.21 0.68
C LEU A 41 -10.73 -3.78 0.16
N ALA A 42 -9.53 -3.21 0.26
CA ALA A 42 -9.23 -1.89 -0.30
C ALA A 42 -9.34 -1.89 -1.83
N LEU A 43 -8.80 -2.93 -2.51
CA LEU A 43 -8.95 -3.09 -3.95
C LEU A 43 -10.41 -3.25 -4.36
N LYS A 44 -11.19 -4.05 -3.61
CA LYS A 44 -12.61 -4.26 -3.88
C LYS A 44 -13.36 -2.93 -3.82
N ALA A 45 -13.19 -2.16 -2.76
CA ALA A 45 -13.82 -0.85 -2.60
C ALA A 45 -13.42 0.10 -3.75
N ALA A 46 -12.13 0.15 -4.09
CA ALA A 46 -11.65 0.99 -5.19
C ALA A 46 -12.28 0.61 -6.54
N ARG A 47 -12.48 -0.69 -6.80
CA ARG A 47 -13.12 -1.16 -8.04
C ARG A 47 -14.61 -0.88 -8.08
N GLU A 48 -15.32 -1.10 -6.97
CA GLU A 48 -16.76 -0.86 -6.87
C GLU A 48 -17.09 0.62 -7.12
N GLU A 49 -16.21 1.53 -6.68
CA GLU A 49 -16.34 2.97 -6.88
C GLU A 49 -15.65 3.48 -8.16
N GLY A 50 -15.10 2.60 -9.01
CA GLY A 50 -14.44 2.99 -10.26
C GLY A 50 -13.21 3.89 -10.07
N CYS A 51 -12.54 3.80 -8.92
CA CYS A 51 -11.39 4.62 -8.58
C CYS A 51 -10.19 4.33 -9.50
N GLN A 52 -9.59 5.39 -10.05
CA GLN A 52 -8.40 5.30 -10.90
C GLN A 52 -7.11 5.68 -10.15
N ALA A 53 -7.25 6.30 -8.98
CA ALA A 53 -6.15 6.61 -8.07
C ALA A 53 -6.53 6.36 -6.61
N ALA A 54 -5.52 6.12 -5.77
CA ALA A 54 -5.65 5.98 -4.33
C ALA A 54 -4.58 6.82 -3.61
N LEU A 55 -4.99 7.54 -2.57
CA LEU A 55 -4.10 8.26 -1.67
C LEU A 55 -3.93 7.46 -0.38
N LEU A 56 -2.71 7.02 -0.10
CA LEU A 56 -2.38 6.19 1.07
C LEU A 56 -1.38 6.92 1.97
N THR A 57 -1.42 6.66 3.28
CA THR A 57 -0.44 7.23 4.21
C THR A 57 0.84 6.40 4.25
N ASP A 58 2.00 7.04 4.16
CA ASP A 58 3.28 6.33 4.26
C ASP A 58 3.58 5.83 5.69
N GLY A 59 4.44 4.81 5.82
CA GLY A 59 4.94 4.33 7.12
C GLY A 59 4.16 3.17 7.76
N SER A 60 3.17 2.59 7.08
CA SER A 60 2.49 1.36 7.51
C SER A 60 2.84 0.18 6.59
N PRO A 61 2.99 -1.06 7.08
CA PRO A 61 3.16 -2.25 6.23
C PRO A 61 1.99 -2.46 5.25
N THR A 62 0.83 -1.83 5.50
CA THR A 62 -0.31 -1.82 4.57
C THR A 62 -0.16 -0.75 3.49
N CYS A 63 0.15 0.47 3.90
CA CYS A 63 -0.05 1.69 3.10
C CYS A 63 1.26 2.32 2.60
N GLY A 64 2.42 1.85 3.06
CA GLY A 64 3.73 2.35 2.65
C GLY A 64 3.87 2.29 1.14
N SER A 65 3.87 3.43 0.49
CA SER A 65 3.88 3.50 -0.96
C SER A 65 5.30 3.57 -1.53
N GLN A 66 6.26 4.03 -0.70
CA GLN A 66 7.66 4.24 -1.06
C GLN A 66 8.66 3.53 -0.13
N PHE A 67 8.30 3.39 1.16
CA PHE A 67 9.16 2.77 2.16
C PHE A 67 8.37 1.84 3.08
N ILE A 68 9.03 0.77 3.53
CA ILE A 68 8.56 -0.15 4.56
C ILE A 68 9.65 -0.32 5.62
N TYR A 69 9.27 -0.75 6.83
CA TYR A 69 10.27 -1.14 7.84
C TYR A 69 11.03 -2.39 7.38
N ASP A 70 12.27 -2.54 7.85
CA ASP A 70 13.17 -3.59 7.37
C ASP A 70 12.79 -5.01 7.84
N GLY A 71 11.93 -5.13 8.86
CA GLY A 71 11.49 -6.40 9.45
C GLY A 71 12.24 -6.77 10.73
N SER A 72 13.19 -5.94 11.17
CA SER A 72 14.00 -6.16 12.38
C SER A 72 13.43 -5.48 13.63
N PHE A 73 12.36 -4.68 13.49
CA PHE A 73 11.85 -3.80 14.55
C PHE A 73 12.87 -2.81 15.12
N SER A 74 13.98 -2.56 14.42
CA SER A 74 15.00 -1.57 14.79
C SER A 74 14.61 -0.13 14.41
N GLY A 75 13.44 0.06 13.77
CA GLY A 75 12.99 1.35 13.25
C GLY A 75 13.62 1.76 11.91
N GLN A 76 14.50 0.91 11.36
CA GLN A 76 15.11 1.13 10.04
C GLN A 76 14.09 0.93 8.91
N ARG A 77 14.24 1.73 7.86
CA ARG A 77 13.36 1.73 6.68
C ARG A 77 14.14 1.29 5.46
N LYS A 78 13.50 0.48 4.61
CA LYS A 78 14.01 0.08 3.30
C LYS A 78 13.07 0.57 2.19
N PRO A 79 13.58 0.88 0.99
CA PRO A 79 12.74 1.09 -0.17
C PRO A 79 11.83 -0.11 -0.40
N GLY A 80 10.54 0.14 -0.61
CA GLY A 80 9.57 -0.92 -0.82
C GLY A 80 8.14 -0.44 -0.68
N SER A 81 7.20 -1.31 -1.02
CA SER A 81 5.78 -1.00 -0.89
C SER A 81 5.07 -1.99 0.04
N GLY A 82 4.08 -1.49 0.76
CA GLY A 82 3.15 -2.27 1.56
C GLY A 82 2.17 -3.06 0.70
N VAL A 83 1.47 -3.99 1.32
CA VAL A 83 0.60 -4.95 0.61
C VAL A 83 -0.53 -4.29 -0.19
N ALA A 84 -1.16 -3.23 0.33
CA ALA A 84 -2.25 -2.56 -0.37
C ALA A 84 -1.72 -1.70 -1.52
N ALA A 85 -0.63 -0.97 -1.31
CA ALA A 85 0.01 -0.17 -2.35
C ALA A 85 0.48 -1.03 -3.52
N ALA A 86 1.10 -2.19 -3.23
CA ALA A 86 1.52 -3.14 -4.26
C ALA A 86 0.32 -3.68 -5.05
N LEU A 87 -0.72 -4.16 -4.36
CA LEU A 87 -1.90 -4.74 -5.00
C LEU A 87 -2.65 -3.73 -5.87
N LEU A 88 -2.88 -2.50 -5.37
CA LEU A 88 -3.58 -1.47 -6.13
C LEU A 88 -2.83 -1.11 -7.43
N ARG A 89 -1.49 -0.97 -7.35
CA ARG A 89 -0.65 -0.69 -8.52
C ARG A 89 -0.69 -1.82 -9.55
N GLU A 90 -0.64 -3.08 -9.11
CA GLU A 90 -0.77 -4.24 -10.01
C GLU A 90 -2.11 -4.26 -10.76
N GLN A 91 -3.15 -3.68 -10.17
CA GLN A 91 -4.48 -3.58 -10.78
C GLN A 91 -4.72 -2.29 -11.57
N GLY A 92 -3.66 -1.52 -11.84
CA GLY A 92 -3.73 -0.30 -12.65
C GLY A 92 -4.22 0.94 -11.92
N ILE A 93 -4.37 0.88 -10.60
CA ILE A 93 -4.75 2.05 -9.78
C ILE A 93 -3.48 2.82 -9.43
N THR A 94 -3.46 4.13 -9.73
CA THR A 94 -2.32 4.99 -9.43
C THR A 94 -2.27 5.28 -7.93
N VAL A 95 -1.18 4.93 -7.25
CA VAL A 95 -1.05 5.11 -5.80
C VAL A 95 -0.11 6.27 -5.47
N PHE A 96 -0.61 7.23 -4.69
CA PHE A 96 0.11 8.38 -4.16
C PHE A 96 0.26 8.26 -2.63
N SER A 97 1.34 8.78 -2.06
CA SER A 97 1.41 9.05 -0.62
C SER A 97 0.83 10.41 -0.22
N ASP A 98 0.59 10.60 1.07
CA ASP A 98 0.29 11.90 1.69
C ASP A 98 1.35 12.97 1.38
N GLY A 99 2.63 12.60 1.26
CA GLY A 99 3.68 13.48 0.77
C GLY A 99 3.58 13.84 -0.72
N GLN A 100 2.70 13.18 -1.47
CA GLN A 100 2.51 13.34 -2.91
C GLN A 100 1.18 14.02 -3.29
N ILE A 101 0.54 14.73 -2.35
CA ILE A 101 -0.68 15.50 -2.63
C ILE A 101 -0.52 16.45 -3.84
N PRO A 102 0.58 17.20 -4.01
CA PRO A 102 0.75 18.04 -5.20
C PRO A 102 0.75 17.25 -6.51
N GLN A 103 1.36 16.06 -6.52
CA GLN A 103 1.41 15.17 -7.68
C GLN A 103 0.04 14.55 -7.98
N LEU A 104 -0.74 14.21 -6.95
CA LEU A 104 -2.11 13.77 -7.08
C LEU A 104 -2.96 14.85 -7.76
N LEU A 105 -2.88 16.10 -7.30
CA LEU A 105 -3.62 17.23 -7.89
C LEU A 105 -3.22 17.45 -9.36
N ALA A 106 -1.93 17.43 -9.67
CA ALA A 106 -1.44 17.55 -11.05
C ALA A 106 -1.86 16.36 -11.93
N TRP A 107 -2.02 15.17 -11.36
CA TRP A 107 -2.55 14.01 -12.07
C TRP A 107 -4.05 14.16 -12.35
N MET A 108 -4.84 14.62 -11.38
CA MET A 108 -6.28 14.87 -11.54
C MET A 108 -6.54 15.90 -12.65
N GLN A 109 -5.80 17.00 -12.67
CA GLN A 109 -5.93 18.03 -13.71
C GLN A 109 -5.66 17.48 -15.11
N ARG A 110 -4.69 16.57 -15.26
CA ARG A 110 -4.40 15.94 -16.57
C ARG A 110 -5.52 15.01 -17.02
N MET A 111 -6.15 14.32 -16.07
CA MET A 111 -7.27 13.40 -16.33
C MET A 111 -8.52 14.17 -16.75
N GLU A 112 -8.86 15.26 -16.06
CA GLU A 112 -9.97 16.15 -16.45
C GLU A 112 -9.77 16.72 -17.86
N ASN A 113 -8.56 17.21 -18.16
CA ASN A 113 -8.25 17.78 -19.47
C ASN A 113 -8.28 16.75 -20.62
N SER A 114 -8.12 15.45 -20.31
CA SER A 114 -8.20 14.39 -21.33
C SER A 114 -9.62 13.92 -21.57
N ASP A 115 -10.52 14.09 -20.60
CA ASP A 115 -11.95 13.77 -20.71
C ASP A 115 -12.73 14.88 -21.44
N ASP A 116 -12.32 16.14 -21.28
CA ASP A 116 -12.93 17.32 -21.95
C ASP A 116 -12.54 17.45 -23.45
N SER A 117 -11.73 16.52 -23.96
CA SER A 117 -11.24 16.48 -25.35
C SER A 117 -11.96 15.45 -26.24
N MET A 118 -13.04 14.82 -25.76
CA MET A 118 -13.88 13.87 -26.53
C MET A 118 -15.27 14.40 -26.87
#